data_AF-A0A6P1DIY1-F1
#
_entry.id   AF-A0A6P1DIY1-F1
#
_cell.length_a   1.000
_cell.length_b   1.000
_cell.length_c   1.000
_cell.angle_alpha   90.00
_cell.angle_beta   90.00
_cell.angle_gamma   90.00
#
_symmetry.space_group_name_H-M   'P 1'
#
loop_
_entity.id
_entity.type
_entity.pdbx_description
1 polymer ?
#
loop_
_entity_poly.entity_id
_entity_poly.type
_entity_poly.pdbx_seq_one_letter_code
_entity_poly.pdbx_strand_id
1 'polypeptide(L)'
;IRNLWNSSEDNLYSASLLVLLAFILLLMFYFIRSFALKAQDRAIRAEEKLRYFILTGKSISNKITTRQFVGLRFASDEEFVALVEKAVIENLSENDIKKAIINWKADEYRV
;
A
#
# COMPACT_ATOMS: atom_id res chain seq x y z
N ILE A 1 -5.33 -2.05 -32.52
CA ILE A 1 -5.86 -3.43 -32.66
C ILE A 1 -6.63 -3.60 -33.97
N ARG A 2 -7.73 -2.85 -34.23
CA ARG A 2 -8.43 -2.88 -35.53
C ARG A 2 -7.51 -2.62 -36.75
N ASN A 3 -6.54 -1.71 -36.58
CA ASN A 3 -5.57 -1.39 -37.63
C ASN A 3 -4.58 -2.54 -37.93
N LEU A 4 -4.30 -3.43 -36.95
CA LEU A 4 -3.47 -4.63 -37.14
C LEU A 4 -4.20 -5.73 -37.91
N TRP A 5 -5.53 -5.81 -37.73
CA TRP A 5 -6.36 -6.85 -38.34
C TRP A 5 -6.66 -6.57 -39.82
N ASN A 6 -6.60 -5.30 -40.23
CA ASN A 6 -6.89 -4.85 -41.60
C ASN A 6 -5.62 -4.44 -42.38
N SER A 7 -4.41 -4.71 -41.87
CA SER A 7 -3.15 -4.29 -42.51
C SER A 7 -2.67 -5.26 -43.59
N SER A 8 -2.29 -4.73 -44.75
CA SER A 8 -1.51 -5.43 -45.80
C SER A 8 -0.06 -5.69 -45.34
N GLU A 9 0.68 -6.59 -46.01
CA GLU A 9 2.05 -7.00 -45.61
C GLU A 9 3.00 -5.82 -45.35
N ASP A 10 2.91 -4.74 -46.14
CA ASP A 10 3.74 -3.53 -45.98
C ASP A 10 3.48 -2.76 -44.66
N ASN A 11 2.25 -2.79 -44.14
CA ASN A 11 1.84 -2.02 -42.96
C ASN A 11 1.73 -2.86 -41.68
N LEU A 12 1.84 -4.19 -41.81
CA LEU A 12 1.74 -5.16 -40.71
C LEU A 12 2.81 -4.92 -39.64
N TYR A 13 4.04 -4.57 -40.06
CA TYR A 13 5.13 -4.26 -39.14
C TYR A 13 4.80 -3.05 -38.25
N SER A 14 4.44 -1.92 -38.87
CA SER A 14 4.08 -0.69 -38.14
C SER A 14 2.85 -0.88 -37.26
N ALA A 15 1.83 -1.61 -37.73
CA ALA A 15 0.64 -1.89 -36.94
C ALA A 15 0.93 -2.79 -35.72
N SER A 16 1.85 -3.74 -35.84
CA SER A 16 2.27 -4.62 -34.73
C SER A 16 3.04 -3.85 -33.66
N LEU A 17 3.91 -2.91 -34.08
CA LEU A 17 4.68 -2.05 -33.19
C LEU A 17 3.77 -1.12 -32.38
N LEU A 18 2.71 -0.57 -32.98
CA LEU A 18 1.72 0.24 -32.26
C LEU A 18 0.95 -0.55 -31.19
N VAL A 19 0.60 -1.82 -31.47
CA VAL A 19 -0.06 -2.69 -30.49
C VAL A 19 0.90 -3.05 -29.35
N LEU A 20 2.15 -3.38 -29.67
CA LEU A 20 3.19 -3.62 -28.67
C LEU A 20 3.40 -2.39 -27.78
N LEU A 21 3.50 -1.20 -28.38
CA LEU A 21 3.67 0.06 -27.65
C LEU A 21 2.49 0.30 -26.70
N ALA A 22 1.25 0.07 -27.14
CA ALA A 22 0.08 0.20 -26.27
C ALA A 22 0.16 -0.75 -25.07
N PHE A 23 0.64 -1.99 -25.27
CA PHE A 23 0.82 -2.95 -24.18
C PHE A 23 1.93 -2.52 -23.21
N ILE A 24 3.06 -2.02 -23.73
CA ILE A 24 4.16 -1.48 -22.92
C ILE A 24 3.66 -0.30 -22.07
N LEU A 25 2.90 0.63 -22.65
CA LEU A 25 2.35 1.77 -21.91
C LEU A 25 1.36 1.34 -20.82
N LEU A 26 0.54 0.32 -21.07
CA LEU A 26 -0.37 -0.25 -20.08
C LEU A 26 0.40 -0.86 -18.91
N LEU A 27 1.42 -1.67 -19.19
CA LEU A 27 2.28 -2.24 -18.15
C LEU A 27 3.01 -1.15 -17.37
N MET A 28 3.56 -0.14 -18.06
CA MET A 28 4.24 0.99 -17.43
C MET A 28 3.30 1.72 -16.47
N PHE A 29 2.08 2.04 -16.90
CA PHE A 29 1.07 2.67 -16.04
C PHE A 29 0.78 1.83 -14.79
N TYR A 30 0.61 0.52 -14.97
CA TYR A 30 0.37 -0.40 -13.85
C TYR A 30 1.54 -0.41 -12.85
N PHE A 31 2.78 -0.52 -13.34
CA PHE A 31 3.96 -0.56 -12.48
C PHE A 31 4.20 0.76 -11.73
N ILE A 32 4.03 1.91 -12.38
CA ILE A 32 4.16 3.21 -11.74
C ILE A 32 3.21 3.32 -10.53
N ARG A 33 1.94 2.94 -10.71
CA ARG A 33 0.94 2.97 -9.64
C ARG A 33 1.25 1.94 -8.54
N SER A 34 1.60 0.71 -8.92
CA SER A 34 1.90 -0.35 -7.95
C SER A 34 3.13 -0.04 -7.10
N PHE A 35 4.19 0.52 -7.69
CA PHE A 35 5.40 0.87 -6.94
C PHE A 35 5.19 2.05 -6.00
N ALA A 36 4.42 3.06 -6.42
CA ALA A 36 4.07 4.18 -5.54
C ALA A 36 3.31 3.71 -4.29
N LEU A 37 2.30 2.84 -4.45
CA LEU A 37 1.56 2.28 -3.32
C LEU A 37 2.45 1.44 -2.40
N LYS A 38 3.32 0.58 -2.95
CA LYS A 38 4.27 -0.20 -2.16
C LYS A 38 5.30 0.67 -1.42
N ALA A 39 5.71 1.77 -2.01
CA ALA A 39 6.62 2.72 -1.37
C ALA A 39 5.93 3.41 -0.18
N GLN A 40 4.67 3.81 -0.34
CA GLN A 40 3.85 4.36 0.75
C GLN A 40 3.68 3.33 1.88
N ASP A 41 3.35 2.09 1.58
CA ASP A 41 3.20 1.03 2.59
C ASP A 41 4.48 0.81 3.41
N ARG A 42 5.65 0.94 2.77
CA ARG A 42 6.94 0.90 3.47
C ARG A 42 7.19 2.14 4.33
N ALA A 43 6.81 3.32 3.84
CA ALA A 43 6.92 4.57 4.59
C ALA A 43 6.03 4.53 5.84
N ILE A 44 4.74 4.17 5.70
CA ILE A 44 3.79 3.98 6.82
C ILE A 44 4.35 3.02 7.85
N ARG A 45 4.90 1.88 7.40
CA ARG A 45 5.55 0.93 8.32
C ARG A 45 6.70 1.59 9.08
N ALA A 46 7.56 2.37 8.42
CA ALA A 46 8.68 3.02 9.11
C ALA A 46 8.19 4.09 10.11
N GLU A 47 7.20 4.89 9.72
CA GLU A 47 6.59 5.94 10.54
C GLU A 47 5.93 5.37 11.80
N GLU A 48 5.08 4.35 11.67
CA GLU A 48 4.41 3.74 12.83
C GLU A 48 5.39 2.99 13.74
N LYS A 49 6.45 2.37 13.17
CA LYS A 49 7.52 1.78 13.97
C LYS A 49 8.28 2.84 14.77
N LEU A 50 8.55 4.00 14.17
CA LEU A 50 9.19 5.12 14.83
C LEU A 50 8.28 5.71 15.92
N ARG A 51 7.00 5.91 15.62
CA ARG A 51 5.98 6.36 16.59
C ARG A 51 5.93 5.44 17.81
N TYR A 52 5.90 4.12 17.59
CA TYR A 52 5.96 3.13 18.67
C TYR A 52 7.24 3.27 19.51
N PHE A 53 8.39 3.45 18.85
CA PHE A 53 9.66 3.62 19.53
C PHE A 53 9.71 4.90 20.36
N ILE A 54 9.16 6.02 19.85
CA ILE A 54 9.09 7.29 20.59
C ILE A 54 8.20 7.16 21.83
N LEU A 55 7.06 6.47 21.73
CA LEU A 55 6.11 6.32 22.83
C LEU A 55 6.57 5.32 23.91
N THR A 56 7.26 4.25 23.53
CA THR A 56 7.59 3.13 24.44
C THR A 56 9.08 3.00 24.78
N GLY A 57 9.96 3.64 24.00
CA GLY A 57 11.41 3.43 24.05
C GLY A 57 11.87 2.04 23.60
N LYS A 58 10.97 1.20 23.06
CA LYS A 58 11.26 -0.18 22.66
C LYS A 58 11.07 -0.36 21.15
N SER A 59 11.85 -1.27 20.57
CA SER A 59 11.62 -1.69 19.20
C SER A 59 10.37 -2.57 19.13
N ILE A 60 9.54 -2.30 18.13
CA ILE A 60 8.32 -3.07 17.89
C ILE A 60 8.65 -4.47 17.37
N SER A 61 7.89 -5.45 17.84
CA SER A 61 8.05 -6.84 17.42
C SER A 61 7.85 -6.98 15.91
N ASN A 62 8.68 -7.79 15.26
CA ASN A 62 8.58 -8.05 13.82
C ASN A 62 7.37 -8.92 13.44
N LYS A 63 6.52 -9.28 14.42
CA LYS A 63 5.28 -10.03 14.24
C LYS A 63 4.15 -9.19 13.61
N ILE A 64 4.21 -7.86 13.70
CA ILE A 64 3.21 -7.00 13.05
C ILE A 64 3.45 -6.90 11.54
N THR A 65 2.36 -7.14 10.80
CA THR A 65 2.30 -7.03 9.35
C THR A 65 2.05 -5.60 8.90
N THR A 66 2.43 -5.28 7.66
CA THR A 66 2.20 -3.94 7.08
C THR A 66 0.72 -3.54 7.05
N ARG A 67 -0.19 -4.48 6.81
CA ARG A 67 -1.64 -4.20 6.82
C ARG A 67 -2.16 -3.80 8.20
N GLN A 68 -1.64 -4.42 9.26
CA GLN A 68 -1.96 -4.03 10.63
C GLN A 68 -1.46 -2.61 10.92
N PHE A 69 -0.25 -2.23 10.46
CA PHE A 69 0.23 -0.84 10.55
C PHE A 69 -0.69 0.15 9.82
N VAL A 70 -1.20 -0.22 8.64
CA VAL A 70 -2.18 0.61 7.91
C VAL A 70 -3.49 0.78 8.67
N GLY A 71 -3.90 -0.19 9.49
CA GLY A 71 -5.03 -0.04 10.41
C GLY A 71 -4.70 0.84 11.62
N LEU A 72 -3.55 0.62 12.24
CA LEU A 72 -3.12 1.30 13.47
C LEU A 72 -2.86 2.80 13.29
N ARG A 73 -2.56 3.26 12.08
CA ARG A 73 -2.31 4.68 11.80
C ARG A 73 -3.47 5.61 12.18
N PHE A 74 -4.69 5.07 12.21
CA PHE A 74 -5.90 5.81 12.57
C PHE A 74 -6.13 5.87 14.08
N ALA A 75 -5.33 5.17 14.89
CA ALA A 75 -5.43 5.19 16.34
C ALA A 75 -4.76 6.45 16.92
N SER A 76 -5.32 7.00 18.00
CA SER A 76 -4.69 8.05 18.80
C SER A 76 -3.42 7.55 19.50
N ASP A 77 -2.49 8.45 19.87
CA ASP A 77 -1.23 8.11 20.56
C ASP A 77 -1.46 7.38 21.90
N GLU A 78 -2.56 7.70 22.58
CA GLU A 78 -2.93 7.14 23.89
C GLU A 78 -3.28 5.65 23.84
N GLU A 79 -3.97 5.22 22.79
CA GLU A 79 -4.43 3.82 22.62
C GLU A 79 -3.53 3.01 21.67
N PHE A 80 -2.64 3.68 20.92
CA PHE A 80 -1.79 3.06 19.91
C PHE A 80 -0.93 1.91 20.47
N VAL A 81 -0.25 2.14 21.60
CA VAL A 81 0.64 1.12 22.20
C VAL A 81 -0.17 -0.10 22.65
N ALA A 82 -1.31 0.11 23.30
CA ALA A 82 -2.18 -0.97 23.75
C ALA A 82 -2.77 -1.77 22.57
N LEU A 83 -3.18 -1.08 21.50
CA LEU A 83 -3.69 -1.72 20.27
C LEU A 83 -2.60 -2.50 19.53
N VAL A 84 -1.35 -2.01 19.52
CA VAL A 84 -0.19 -2.74 18.97
C VAL A 84 0.02 -4.05 19.73
N GLU A 85 0.04 -4.02 21.06
CA GLU A 85 0.21 -5.22 21.86
C GLU A 85 -0.94 -6.21 21.64
N LYS A 86 -2.18 -5.71 21.64
CA LYS A 86 -3.37 -6.52 21.35
C LYS A 86 -3.31 -7.15 19.96
N ALA A 87 -2.89 -6.39 18.94
CA ALA A 87 -2.72 -6.89 17.58
C ALA A 87 -1.66 -7.98 17.47
N VAL A 88 -0.58 -7.91 18.27
CA VAL A 88 0.46 -8.96 18.32
C VAL A 88 -0.03 -10.22 19.02
N ILE A 89 -0.79 -10.07 20.11
CA ILE A 89 -1.26 -11.19 20.93
C ILE A 89 -2.43 -11.93 20.24
N GLU A 90 -3.43 -11.18 19.79
CA GLU A 90 -4.66 -11.74 19.20
C GLU A 90 -4.56 -11.91 17.68
N ASN A 91 -3.45 -11.49 17.06
CA ASN A 91 -3.22 -11.55 15.62
C ASN A 91 -4.36 -10.91 14.80
N LEU A 92 -4.79 -9.72 15.24
CA LEU A 92 -5.94 -9.01 14.69
C LEU A 92 -5.75 -8.65 13.21
N SER A 93 -6.83 -8.73 12.43
CA SER A 93 -6.82 -8.23 11.06
C SER A 93 -6.86 -6.70 11.02
N GLU A 94 -6.51 -6.09 9.89
CA GLU A 94 -6.62 -4.63 9.68
C GLU A 94 -8.04 -4.11 10.00
N ASN A 95 -9.07 -4.87 9.62
CA ASN A 95 -10.46 -4.49 9.85
C ASN A 95 -10.83 -4.55 11.34
N ASP A 96 -10.32 -5.54 12.06
CA ASP A 96 -10.60 -5.69 13.48
C ASP A 96 -9.89 -4.61 14.31
N ILE A 97 -8.67 -4.24 13.90
CA ILE A 97 -7.96 -3.09 14.47
C ILE A 97 -8.79 -1.83 14.28
N LYS A 98 -9.26 -1.55 13.06
CA LYS A 98 -10.09 -0.36 12.79
C LYS A 98 -11.38 -0.32 13.63
N LYS A 99 -11.99 -1.48 13.89
CA LYS A 99 -13.18 -1.59 14.76
C LYS A 99 -12.86 -1.39 16.25
N ALA A 100 -11.62 -1.66 16.66
CA ALA A 100 -11.18 -1.53 18.04
C ALA A 100 -10.72 -0.11 18.41
N ILE A 101 -10.52 0.77 17.43
CA ILE A 101 -10.13 2.18 17.64
C ILE A 101 -11.31 2.94 18.26
N ILE A 102 -11.06 3.59 19.40
CA ILE A 102 -12.05 4.42 20.08
C ILE A 102 -11.89 5.88 19.62
N ASN A 103 -10.64 6.37 19.60
CA ASN A 103 -10.32 7.75 19.25
C ASN A 103 -9.73 7.80 17.84
N TRP A 104 -10.63 7.93 16.86
CA TRP A 104 -10.26 7.96 15.45
C TRP A 104 -9.50 9.24 15.07
N LYS A 105 -8.26 9.08 14.63
CA LYS A 105 -7.43 10.12 14.03
C LYS A 105 -7.63 10.13 12.51
N ALA A 106 -8.07 11.26 11.96
CA ALA A 106 -8.19 11.42 10.52
C ALA A 106 -6.81 11.32 9.84
N ASP A 107 -6.76 10.59 8.73
CA ASP A 107 -5.58 10.56 7.87
C ASP A 107 -5.71 11.62 6.79
N GLU A 108 -5.06 12.77 6.99
CA GLU A 108 -5.11 13.90 6.05
C GLU A 108 -4.02 13.81 4.96
N TYR A 109 -3.10 12.86 5.06
CA TYR A 109 -1.92 12.79 4.21
C TYR A 109 -2.08 11.92 2.97
N ARG A 110 -3.10 11.05 2.88
CA ARG A 110 -3.38 10.28 1.66
C ARG A 110 -4.47 10.93 0.82
N VAL A 111 -4.10 11.27 -0.42
CA VAL A 111 -5.00 11.70 -1.51
C VAL A 111 -5.26 10.53 -2.45
#